data_AF-A0A099Z0I1-F1
#
_entry.id   AF-A0A099Z0I1-F1
#
_cell.length_a   1.000
_cell.length_b   1.000
_cell.length_c   1.000
_cell.angle_alpha   90.00
_cell.angle_beta   90.00
_cell.angle_gamma   90.00
#
_symmetry.space_group_name_H-M   'P 1'
#
loop_
_entity.id
_entity.type
_entity.pdbx_description
1 polymer ?
#
loop_
_entity_poly.entity_id
_entity_poly.type
_entity_poly.pdbx_seq_one_letter_code
_entity_poly.pdbx_strand_id
1 'polypeptide(L)'
;DTRYLRWLFPRHMKSNLYRLCYTPLGQDVSVCNYWNDPHHRDLYLNSSDFLAVLNDERLNPNASAWKRNLLRIQNLVLIGGPDDGVITPWQS
;
A
#
# COMPACT_ATOMS: atom_id res chain seq x y z
N ASP A 1 -6.75 14.48 7.16
CA ASP A 1 -6.25 13.29 7.87
C ASP A 1 -7.24 12.13 7.92
N THR A 2 -7.22 11.28 6.89
CA THR A 2 -7.62 9.84 6.95
C THR A 2 -8.96 9.54 7.65
N ARG A 3 -9.98 10.37 7.40
CA ARG A 3 -11.31 10.24 8.03
C ARG A 3 -12.00 8.90 7.72
N TYR A 4 -11.74 8.32 6.56
CA TYR A 4 -12.27 7.00 6.16
C TYR A 4 -11.71 5.85 7.00
N LEU A 5 -10.43 5.93 7.42
CA LEU A 5 -9.87 4.92 8.32
C LEU A 5 -10.53 4.98 9.69
N ARG A 6 -11.03 6.13 10.16
CA ARG A 6 -11.75 6.16 11.45
C ARG A 6 -13.01 5.30 11.45
N TRP A 7 -13.66 5.13 10.29
CA TRP A 7 -14.82 4.25 10.17
C TRP A 7 -14.42 2.78 10.27
N LEU A 8 -13.32 2.39 9.63
CA LEU A 8 -12.78 1.02 9.69
C LEU A 8 -12.04 0.72 11.00
N PHE A 9 -11.42 1.74 11.60
CA PHE A 9 -10.35 1.66 12.59
C PHE A 9 -10.42 2.84 13.59
N PRO A 10 -11.40 2.85 14.51
CA PRO A 10 -11.82 4.05 15.27
C PRO A 10 -10.88 4.51 16.41
N ARG A 11 -9.84 3.77 16.81
CA ARG A 11 -8.99 4.13 17.98
C ARG A 11 -7.50 4.28 17.65
N HIS A 12 -7.03 5.49 17.33
CA HIS A 12 -5.60 5.88 17.27
C HIS A 12 -4.71 4.89 16.50
N MET A 13 -5.09 4.58 15.26
CA MET A 13 -4.64 3.34 14.60
C MET A 13 -3.43 3.48 13.67
N LYS A 14 -2.96 4.68 13.29
CA LYS A 14 -1.83 4.77 12.33
C LYS A 14 -0.59 3.97 12.78
N SER A 15 -0.13 4.14 14.01
CA SER A 15 1.06 3.43 14.50
C SER A 15 0.83 1.96 14.85
N ASN A 16 -0.42 1.48 14.92
CA ASN A 16 -0.75 0.11 15.30
C ASN A 16 -1.40 -0.71 14.18
N LEU A 17 -1.75 -0.07 13.05
CA LEU A 17 -2.38 -0.72 11.90
C LEU A 17 -1.53 -1.85 11.34
N TYR A 18 -0.21 -1.71 11.38
CA TYR A 18 0.73 -2.74 10.95
C TYR A 18 0.49 -4.09 11.67
N ARG A 19 0.05 -4.08 12.94
CA ARG A 19 -0.23 -5.29 13.73
C ARG A 19 -1.45 -6.06 13.22
N LEU A 20 -2.38 -5.36 12.58
CA LEU A 20 -3.56 -5.98 11.97
C LEU A 20 -3.29 -6.28 10.50
N CYS A 21 -2.75 -5.31 9.77
CA CYS A 21 -2.56 -5.41 8.33
C CYS A 21 -1.52 -6.44 7.93
N TYR A 22 -0.40 -6.56 8.65
CA TYR A 22 0.65 -7.54 8.33
C TYR A 22 0.40 -8.91 8.93
N THR A 23 -0.86 -9.35 8.91
CA THR A 23 -1.29 -10.72 9.25
C THR A 23 -1.98 -11.34 8.04
N PRO A 24 -2.05 -12.68 7.91
CA PRO A 24 -2.72 -13.32 6.78
C PRO A 24 -4.18 -12.84 6.59
N LEU A 25 -4.96 -12.80 7.67
CA LEU A 25 -6.34 -12.28 7.64
C LEU A 25 -6.40 -10.76 7.37
N GLY A 26 -5.35 -10.03 7.76
CA GLY A 26 -5.22 -8.61 7.47
C GLY A 26 -5.05 -8.34 5.98
N GLN A 27 -4.27 -9.15 5.27
CA GLN A 27 -4.05 -9.01 3.83
C GLN A 27 -5.30 -9.33 2.99
N ASP A 28 -6.30 -10.01 3.56
CA ASP A 28 -7.62 -10.15 2.93
C ASP A 28 -8.43 -8.84 2.94
N VAL A 29 -8.02 -7.83 3.73
CA VAL A 29 -8.64 -6.50 3.77
C VAL A 29 -7.95 -5.56 2.78
N SER A 30 -8.73 -5.00 1.85
CA SER A 30 -8.22 -4.17 0.75
C SER A 30 -7.31 -3.01 1.19
N VAL A 31 -7.61 -2.33 2.29
CA VAL A 31 -6.80 -1.22 2.81
C VAL A 31 -5.42 -1.69 3.28
N CYS A 32 -5.32 -2.91 3.80
CA CYS A 32 -4.07 -3.46 4.31
C CYS A 32 -3.13 -3.93 3.20
N ASN A 33 -3.66 -4.21 2.01
CA ASN A 33 -2.88 -4.59 0.82
C ASN A 33 -1.96 -3.47 0.30
N TYR A 34 -2.27 -2.22 0.63
CA TYR A 34 -1.44 -1.06 0.28
C TYR A 34 -1.01 -0.24 1.50
N TRP A 35 -1.15 -0.80 2.70
CA TRP A 35 -0.59 -0.19 3.91
C TRP A 35 0.93 -0.29 3.86
N ASN A 36 1.60 0.85 3.64
CA ASN A 36 3.06 0.96 3.56
C ASN A 36 3.60 1.71 4.78
N ASP A 37 3.90 0.98 5.84
CA ASP A 37 4.47 1.54 7.08
C ASP A 37 5.99 1.71 6.97
N PRO A 38 6.52 2.94 6.92
CA PRO A 38 7.96 3.18 6.80
C PRO A 38 8.75 2.79 8.05
N HIS A 39 8.11 2.71 9.23
CA HIS A 39 8.77 2.32 10.47
C HIS A 39 8.87 0.80 10.64
N HIS A 40 8.11 0.04 9.88
CA HIS A 40 8.05 -1.41 9.93
C HIS A 40 8.31 -2.02 8.55
N ARG A 41 9.35 -1.54 7.88
CA ARG A 41 9.65 -1.90 6.48
C ARG A 41 9.87 -3.41 6.29
N ASP A 42 10.55 -4.07 7.20
CA ASP A 42 10.77 -5.53 7.12
C ASP A 42 9.46 -6.31 7.20
N LEU A 43 8.52 -5.88 8.06
CA LEU A 43 7.20 -6.51 8.15
C LEU A 43 6.39 -6.29 6.87
N TYR A 44 6.43 -5.07 6.32
CA TYR A 44 5.81 -4.77 5.04
C TYR A 44 6.36 -5.67 3.92
N LEU A 45 7.69 -5.78 3.79
CA LEU A 45 8.35 -6.59 2.76
C LEU A 45 8.08 -8.09 2.94
N ASN A 46 7.77 -8.56 4.14
CA ASN A 46 7.51 -9.97 4.39
C ASN A 46 6.02 -10.34 4.28
N SER A 47 5.12 -9.39 4.52
CA SER A 47 3.70 -9.66 4.70
C SER A 47 2.78 -9.00 3.67
N SER A 48 3.22 -8.00 2.91
CA SER A 48 2.38 -7.36 1.90
C SER A 48 2.19 -8.28 0.68
N ASP A 49 0.96 -8.73 0.43
CA ASP A 49 0.62 -9.65 -0.66
C ASP A 49 0.26 -8.93 -1.96
N PHE A 50 0.06 -7.62 -1.91
CA PHE A 50 -0.23 -6.79 -3.08
C PHE A 50 0.86 -5.75 -3.38
N LEU A 51 0.98 -4.68 -2.58
CA LEU A 51 1.82 -3.53 -2.94
C LEU A 51 3.31 -3.90 -3.11
N ALA A 52 3.89 -4.63 -2.15
CA ALA A 52 5.29 -5.03 -2.21
C ALA A 52 5.59 -5.99 -3.38
N VAL A 53 4.61 -6.84 -3.74
CA VAL A 53 4.72 -7.78 -4.87
C VAL A 53 4.61 -7.04 -6.19
N LEU A 54 3.61 -6.16 -6.33
CA LEU A 54 3.37 -5.38 -7.56
C LEU A 54 4.51 -4.41 -7.86
N ASN A 55 5.10 -3.81 -6.83
CA ASN A 55 6.22 -2.86 -6.94
C ASN A 55 7.60 -3.55 -7.08
N ASP A 56 7.65 -4.87 -7.23
CA ASP A 56 8.91 -5.64 -7.35
C ASP A 56 9.85 -5.45 -6.14
N GLU A 57 9.28 -5.14 -4.97
CA GLU A 57 10.03 -5.03 -3.71
C GLU A 57 10.19 -6.40 -3.05
N ARG A 58 9.33 -7.35 -3.44
CA ARG A 58 9.44 -8.78 -3.15
C ARG A 58 9.64 -9.54 -4.45
N LEU A 59 10.62 -10.44 -4.48
CA LEU A 59 10.90 -11.27 -5.65
C LEU A 59 9.65 -12.05 -6.08
N ASN A 60 9.23 -11.83 -7.33
CA ASN A 60 8.16 -12.59 -7.95
C ASN A 60 8.57 -13.02 -9.37
N PRO A 61 8.39 -14.30 -9.76
CA PRO A 61 8.76 -14.77 -11.10
C PRO A 61 8.04 -14.01 -12.24
N ASN A 62 6.88 -13.41 -11.96
CA ASN A 62 6.10 -12.66 -12.94
C ASN A 62 6.47 -11.17 -13.02
N ALA A 63 7.35 -10.64 -12.16
CA ALA A 63 7.67 -9.21 -12.12
C ALA A 63 8.15 -8.68 -13.48
N SER A 64 8.99 -9.45 -14.19
CA SER A 64 9.43 -9.12 -15.56
C SER A 64 8.28 -9.04 -16.56
N ALA A 65 7.24 -9.87 -16.42
CA ALA A 65 6.06 -9.80 -17.27
C ALA A 65 5.18 -8.60 -16.92
N TRP A 66 4.96 -8.31 -15.63
CA TRP A 66 4.19 -7.15 -15.18
C TRP A 66 4.83 -5.83 -15.62
N LYS A 67 6.15 -5.69 -15.49
CA LYS A 67 6.90 -4.53 -16.01
C LYS A 67 6.68 -4.36 -17.51
N ARG A 68 6.82 -5.44 -18.30
CA ARG A 68 6.58 -5.40 -19.75
C ARG A 68 5.15 -4.97 -20.08
N ASN A 69 4.16 -5.39 -19.29
CA ASN A 69 2.77 -5.01 -19.48
C ASN A 69 2.52 -3.54 -19.12
N LEU A 70 3.07 -3.06 -18.00
CA LEU A 70 2.97 -1.66 -17.58
C LEU A 70 3.57 -0.73 -18.64
N LEU A 71 4.72 -1.08 -19.22
CA LEU A 71 5.38 -0.29 -20.27
C LEU A 71 4.63 -0.24 -21.61
N ARG A 72 3.50 -0.95 -21.76
CA ARG A 72 2.64 -0.83 -22.95
C ARG A 72 1.77 0.42 -22.93
N ILE A 73 1.58 1.06 -21.76
CA ILE A 73 0.81 2.30 -21.68
C ILE A 73 1.58 3.42 -22.36
N GLN A 74 0.88 4.23 -23.16
CA GLN A 74 1.51 5.37 -23.86
C GLN A 74 1.66 6.58 -22.94
N ASN A 75 0.72 6.76 -22.01
CA ASN A 75 0.70 7.89 -21.09
C ASN A 75 0.37 7.39 -19.68
N LEU A 76 1.09 7.90 -18.69
CA LEU A 76 0.80 7.76 -17.27
C LEU A 76 0.57 9.17 -16.71
N VAL A 77 -0.69 9.57 -16.57
CA VAL A 77 -1.06 10.86 -15.99
C VAL A 77 -1.33 10.67 -14.51
N LEU A 78 -0.46 11.22 -13.66
CA LEU A 78 -0.58 11.18 -12.20
C LEU A 78 -1.12 12.52 -11.71
N ILE A 79 -2.28 12.50 -11.06
CA ILE A 79 -2.94 13.71 -10.53
C ILE A 79 -2.96 13.59 -9.01
N GLY A 80 -2.45 14.62 -8.34
CA GLY A 80 -2.42 14.73 -6.89
C GLY A 80 -2.20 16.17 -6.46
N GLY A 81 -2.42 16.47 -5.19
CA GLY A 81 -2.24 17.83 -4.67
C GLY A 81 -2.09 17.86 -3.15
N PRO A 82 -1.44 18.92 -2.62
CA PRO A 82 -1.17 19.04 -1.18
C PRO A 82 -2.42 19.17 -0.32
N ASP A 83 -3.54 19.58 -0.92
CA ASP A 83 -4.82 19.72 -0.25
C ASP A 83 -5.63 18.41 -0.17
N ASP A 84 -5.06 17.28 -0.65
CA ASP A 84 -5.64 15.95 -0.44
C ASP A 84 -5.55 15.58 1.06
N GLY A 85 -6.69 15.67 1.75
CA GLY A 85 -6.80 15.34 3.17
C GLY A 85 -6.97 13.85 3.49
N VAL A 86 -6.86 12.97 2.50
CA VAL A 86 -7.17 11.53 2.57
C VAL A 86 -5.89 10.71 2.40
N ILE A 87 -5.19 10.89 1.29
CA ILE A 87 -3.94 10.19 0.97
C ILE A 87 -2.81 10.76 1.84
N THR A 88 -1.94 9.90 2.39
CA THR A 88 -0.87 10.35 3.29
C THR A 88 0.35 9.45 3.12
N PRO A 89 1.50 9.99 2.65
CA PRO A 89 1.70 11.35 2.13
C PRO A 89 0.91 11.57 0.83
N TRP A 90 0.47 12.79 0.52
CA TRP A 90 -0.29 13.08 -0.71
C TRP A 90 0.53 12.85 -2.00
N GLN A 91 1.85 12.79 -1.87
CA GLN A 91 2.81 12.46 -2.93
C GLN A 91 2.89 10.96 -3.25
N SER A 92 2.10 10.13 -2.55
CA SER A 92 2.06 8.68 -2.77
C SER A 92 1.58 8.31 -4.16
#